data_AF-R7M074-F1
#
_entry.id   AF-R7M074-F1
#
_cell.length_a   1.000
_cell.length_b   1.000
_cell.length_c   1.000
_cell.angle_alpha   90.00
_cell.angle_beta   90.00
_cell.angle_gamma   90.00
#
_symmetry.space_group_name_H-M   'P 1'
#
loop_
_entity.id
_entity.type
_entity.pdbx_description
1 polymer ?
#
loop_
_entity_poly.entity_id
_entity_poly.type
_entity_poly.pdbx_seq_one_letter_code
_entity_poly.pdbx_strand_id
1 'polypeptide(L)'
;MTESDKEILLSSDGKSEDAQKSIVVPIDDDMDTVKSDAPNTVDELAMELATIKQSAKKIAIIGSRNLPITHQQMIETLATALVMQGNTIITSGGSSGTNAAAIRGAMKANPQKLSVVLPQTIGQQPSDVQDQLIGVPNIIEHADRAMMTLADASRICNREIIDECNQLICFLSHTSKTLHNAVQYAEEGHKVITVFYLD
;
A
#
# COMPACT_ATOMS: atom_id res chain seq x y z
N MET A 1 -48.87 34.85 32.24
CA MET A 1 -49.68 33.65 32.43
C MET A 1 -48.72 32.48 32.60
N THR A 2 -48.91 31.72 33.69
CA THR A 2 -48.39 30.38 34.04
C THR A 2 -46.86 30.24 34.18
N GLU A 3 -46.35 30.25 35.42
CA GLU A 3 -45.94 29.06 36.23
C GLU A 3 -44.49 28.65 35.92
N SER A 4 -43.53 28.49 36.84
CA SER A 4 -43.49 28.55 38.30
C SER A 4 -42.02 28.56 38.74
N ASP A 5 -41.66 29.51 39.60
CA ASP A 5 -40.41 29.55 40.37
C ASP A 5 -40.54 28.70 41.65
N LYS A 6 -39.37 28.21 42.14
CA LYS A 6 -39.07 27.69 43.51
C LYS A 6 -39.66 26.31 43.88
N GLU A 7 -39.04 25.43 44.66
CA GLU A 7 -37.86 25.34 45.56
C GLU A 7 -37.62 23.80 45.73
N ILE A 8 -36.48 23.27 46.19
CA ILE A 8 -36.22 22.98 47.61
C ILE A 8 -34.89 22.18 47.73
N LEU A 9 -34.01 22.70 48.61
CA LEU A 9 -33.01 22.08 49.48
C LEU A 9 -31.98 21.05 48.93
N LEU A 10 -30.70 21.35 49.17
CA LEU A 10 -29.95 20.72 50.27
C LEU A 10 -28.64 21.48 50.55
N SER A 11 -28.57 22.03 51.76
CA SER A 11 -27.36 22.59 52.38
C SER A 11 -26.33 21.50 52.66
N SER A 12 -25.06 21.75 52.34
CA SER A 12 -23.93 20.98 52.88
C SER A 12 -22.99 21.92 53.64
N ASP A 13 -23.28 22.04 54.94
CA ASP A 13 -22.27 22.36 55.94
C ASP A 13 -21.37 21.13 56.13
N GLY A 14 -20.07 21.36 56.31
CA GLY A 14 -19.23 20.45 57.11
C GLY A 14 -18.15 19.65 56.39
N LYS A 15 -16.98 20.29 56.26
CA LYS A 15 -15.65 19.79 56.67
C LYS A 15 -15.08 18.47 56.10
N SER A 16 -13.96 18.66 55.40
CA SER A 16 -12.65 17.99 55.56
C SER A 16 -12.50 16.51 55.16
N GLU A 17 -11.86 16.27 54.01
CA GLU A 17 -10.47 15.77 53.86
C GLU A 17 -10.27 15.23 52.42
N ASP A 18 -9.88 16.10 51.49
CA ASP A 18 -9.41 15.70 50.16
C ASP A 18 -7.98 15.12 50.27
N ALA A 19 -7.88 13.84 50.57
CA ALA A 19 -6.67 13.08 50.29
C ALA A 19 -6.59 12.79 48.78
N GLN A 20 -6.01 13.72 48.01
CA GLN A 20 -5.58 13.46 46.64
C GLN A 20 -4.62 12.28 46.62
N LYS A 21 -5.12 11.09 46.32
CA LYS A 21 -4.28 9.93 45.98
C LYS A 21 -3.69 10.17 44.58
N SER A 22 -2.49 10.76 44.55
CA SER A 22 -1.64 10.76 43.37
C SER A 22 -1.32 9.31 43.02
N ILE A 23 -1.81 8.84 41.87
CA ILE A 23 -1.35 7.59 41.27
C ILE A 23 0.02 7.90 40.67
N VAL A 24 1.07 7.57 41.40
CA VAL A 24 2.43 7.58 40.87
C VAL A 24 2.59 6.31 40.05
N VAL A 25 2.71 6.45 38.74
CA VAL A 25 3.10 5.35 37.86
C VAL A 25 4.58 5.08 38.15
N PRO A 26 5.00 3.83 38.43
CA PRO A 26 6.42 3.51 38.47
C PRO A 26 6.98 3.81 37.09
N ILE A 27 7.84 4.81 36.99
CA ILE A 27 8.75 4.93 35.86
C ILE A 27 9.79 3.88 36.15
N ASP A 28 9.66 2.71 35.50
CA ASP A 28 10.76 1.77 35.46
C ASP A 28 11.95 2.49 34.80
N ASP A 29 13.06 2.62 35.53
CA ASP A 29 14.31 3.27 35.07
C ASP A 29 14.96 2.56 33.86
N ASP A 30 14.32 1.52 33.31
CA ASP A 30 14.75 0.73 32.17
C ASP A 30 14.00 1.10 30.86
N MET A 31 13.39 2.29 30.78
CA MET A 31 12.66 2.73 29.57
C MET A 31 13.51 3.58 28.59
N ASP A 32 14.83 3.47 28.61
CA ASP A 32 15.70 4.13 27.62
C ASP A 32 16.96 3.33 27.25
N THR A 33 16.88 2.00 27.23
CA THR A 33 17.94 1.17 26.62
C THR A 33 17.40 0.39 25.44
N VAL A 34 17.07 1.14 24.37
CA VAL A 34 17.13 0.57 23.03
C VAL A 34 18.59 0.16 22.83
N LYS A 35 18.90 -1.14 22.95
CA LYS A 35 20.20 -1.68 22.57
C LYS A 35 20.36 -1.48 21.07
N SER A 36 20.95 -0.36 20.69
CA SER A 36 21.26 0.06 19.32
C SER A 36 22.48 -0.68 18.77
N ASP A 37 22.55 -2.01 18.95
CA ASP A 37 23.67 -2.83 18.48
C ASP A 37 23.44 -3.43 17.09
N ALA A 38 22.55 -2.84 16.29
CA ALA A 38 22.45 -3.15 14.87
C ALA A 38 22.61 -1.85 14.06
N PRO A 39 23.72 -1.65 13.33
CA PRO A 39 23.95 -0.43 12.55
C PRO A 39 22.91 -0.19 11.45
N ASN A 40 22.02 -1.15 11.17
CA ASN A 40 21.03 -1.09 10.10
C ASN A 40 19.68 -0.50 10.51
N THR A 41 19.30 -0.51 11.80
CA THR A 41 17.92 -0.17 12.21
C THR A 41 17.63 1.33 12.19
N VAL A 42 18.64 2.17 12.45
CA VAL A 42 18.53 3.63 12.38
C VAL A 42 18.42 4.09 10.93
N ASP A 43 19.19 3.48 10.03
CA ASP A 43 19.15 3.78 8.60
C ASP A 43 17.85 3.30 7.95
N GLU A 44 17.34 2.14 8.36
CA GLU A 44 16.03 1.63 7.97
C GLU A 44 14.89 2.57 8.38
N LEU A 45 14.84 2.95 9.66
CA LEU A 45 13.83 3.88 10.17
C LEU A 45 13.92 5.25 9.49
N ALA A 46 15.12 5.73 9.20
CA ALA A 46 15.33 6.98 8.48
C ALA A 46 14.82 6.90 7.03
N MET A 47 15.03 5.77 6.34
CA MET A 47 14.55 5.55 4.97
C MET A 47 13.02 5.45 4.91
N GLU A 48 12.40 4.76 5.87
CA GLU A 48 10.93 4.72 5.99
C GLU A 48 10.35 6.12 6.24
N LEU A 49 10.93 6.86 7.19
CA LEU A 49 10.47 8.21 7.52
C LEU A 49 10.63 9.19 6.35
N ALA A 50 11.72 9.08 5.58
CA ALA A 50 11.95 9.85 4.37
C ALA A 50 10.91 9.53 3.28
N THR A 51 10.58 8.26 3.12
CA THR A 51 9.54 7.79 2.18
C THR A 51 8.16 8.28 2.60
N ILE A 52 7.87 8.39 3.90
CA ILE A 52 6.61 8.96 4.41
C ILE A 52 6.48 10.44 4.03
N LYS A 53 7.57 11.22 4.14
CA LYS A 53 7.60 12.68 3.94
C LYS A 53 7.57 13.14 2.47
N GLN A 54 7.79 12.26 1.49
CA GLN A 54 7.68 12.62 0.07
C GLN A 54 6.21 12.88 -0.32
N SER A 55 5.97 14.02 -0.99
CA SER A 55 4.64 14.46 -1.40
C SER A 55 4.03 13.65 -2.55
N ALA A 56 4.86 13.05 -3.40
CA ALA A 56 4.44 12.16 -4.47
C ALA A 56 5.34 10.92 -4.49
N LYS A 57 4.73 9.73 -4.40
CA LYS A 57 5.43 8.44 -4.33
C LYS A 57 5.18 7.62 -5.58
N LYS A 58 6.12 6.73 -5.89
CA LYS A 58 5.88 5.62 -6.82
C LYS A 58 5.33 4.44 -6.04
N ILE A 59 4.11 4.03 -6.33
CA ILE A 59 3.41 2.94 -5.64
C ILE A 59 3.24 1.80 -6.62
N ALA A 60 3.84 0.65 -6.31
CA ALA A 60 3.61 -0.59 -7.04
C ALA A 60 2.28 -1.21 -6.59
N ILE A 61 1.40 -1.54 -7.52
CA ILE A 61 0.21 -2.36 -7.24
C ILE A 61 0.32 -3.65 -8.05
N ILE A 62 0.50 -4.77 -7.35
CA ILE A 62 0.55 -6.10 -7.97
C ILE A 62 -0.32 -7.08 -7.19
N GLY A 63 -0.80 -8.14 -7.83
CA GLY A 63 -1.55 -9.14 -7.09
C GLY A 63 -2.17 -10.24 -7.93
N SER A 64 -3.12 -10.94 -7.32
CA SER A 64 -3.82 -12.06 -7.90
C SER A 64 -4.61 -11.66 -9.15
N ARG A 65 -4.54 -12.53 -10.16
CA ARG A 65 -5.31 -12.43 -11.42
C ARG A 65 -6.77 -12.85 -11.24
N ASN A 66 -7.03 -13.84 -10.39
CA ASN A 66 -8.37 -14.37 -10.16
C ASN A 66 -8.99 -13.77 -8.89
N LEU A 67 -9.64 -12.63 -9.03
CA LEU A 67 -10.34 -11.94 -7.93
C LEU A 67 -11.81 -11.71 -8.26
N PRO A 68 -12.73 -11.90 -7.29
CA PRO A 68 -14.11 -11.44 -7.40
C PRO A 68 -14.21 -9.97 -7.85
N ILE A 69 -15.26 -9.65 -8.61
CA ILE A 69 -15.46 -8.31 -9.19
C ILE A 69 -15.46 -7.22 -8.12
N THR A 70 -16.05 -7.49 -6.94
CA THR A 70 -16.09 -6.54 -5.82
C THR A 70 -14.69 -6.14 -5.34
N HIS A 71 -13.74 -7.08 -5.28
CA HIS A 71 -12.35 -6.76 -4.94
C HIS A 71 -11.66 -5.95 -6.04
N GLN A 72 -11.93 -6.25 -7.30
CA GLN A 72 -11.42 -5.45 -8.41
C GLN A 72 -11.93 -3.99 -8.33
N GLN A 73 -13.20 -3.77 -7.99
CA GLN A 73 -13.76 -2.41 -7.81
C GLN A 73 -13.11 -1.66 -6.64
N MET A 74 -12.80 -2.36 -5.54
CA MET A 74 -12.05 -1.80 -4.42
C MET A 74 -10.64 -1.36 -4.84
N ILE A 75 -9.92 -2.22 -5.57
CA ILE A 75 -8.57 -1.93 -6.07
C ILE A 75 -8.60 -0.75 -7.05
N GLU A 76 -9.58 -0.71 -7.94
CA GLU A 76 -9.78 0.40 -8.89
C GLU A 76 -10.02 1.73 -8.16
N THR A 77 -10.86 1.72 -7.13
CA THR A 77 -11.13 2.91 -6.30
C THR A 77 -9.88 3.37 -5.57
N LEU A 78 -9.12 2.44 -4.99
CA LEU A 78 -7.85 2.74 -4.32
C LEU A 78 -6.84 3.35 -5.29
N ALA A 79 -6.62 2.74 -6.45
CA ALA A 79 -5.70 3.25 -7.46
C ALA A 79 -6.10 4.64 -7.95
N THR A 80 -7.40 4.87 -8.17
CA THR A 80 -7.95 6.19 -8.54
C THR A 80 -7.59 7.23 -7.48
N ALA A 81 -7.85 6.94 -6.20
CA ALA A 81 -7.59 7.87 -5.10
C ALA A 81 -6.09 8.17 -4.95
N LEU A 82 -5.23 7.16 -5.05
CA LEU A 82 -3.78 7.33 -4.96
C LEU A 82 -3.23 8.24 -6.07
N VAL A 83 -3.72 8.09 -7.30
CA VAL A 83 -3.33 8.95 -8.42
C VAL A 83 -3.87 10.37 -8.24
N MET A 84 -5.10 10.53 -7.76
CA MET A 84 -5.67 11.86 -7.46
C MET A 84 -4.87 12.63 -6.40
N GLN A 85 -4.23 11.91 -5.48
CA GLN A 85 -3.30 12.49 -4.49
C GLN A 85 -1.93 12.88 -5.09
N GLY A 86 -1.65 12.56 -6.35
CA GLY A 86 -0.43 12.92 -7.06
C GLY A 86 0.61 11.80 -7.17
N ASN A 87 0.32 10.62 -6.63
CA ASN A 87 1.19 9.44 -6.70
C ASN A 87 1.23 8.86 -8.12
N THR A 88 2.31 8.15 -8.42
CA THR A 88 2.47 7.39 -9.66
C THR A 88 2.24 5.93 -9.37
N ILE A 89 1.35 5.29 -10.11
CA ILE A 89 1.08 3.85 -10.01
C ILE A 89 1.97 3.12 -11.00
N ILE A 90 2.69 2.12 -10.51
CA ILE A 90 3.45 1.17 -11.32
C ILE A 90 2.79 -0.19 -11.16
N THR A 91 2.53 -0.88 -12.26
CA THR A 91 1.94 -2.23 -12.23
C THR A 91 2.40 -3.03 -13.43
N SER A 92 2.12 -4.32 -13.46
CA SER A 92 2.40 -5.14 -14.64
C SER A 92 1.21 -5.14 -15.60
N GLY A 93 1.46 -5.58 -16.84
CA GLY A 93 0.38 -5.91 -17.76
C GLY A 93 -0.55 -7.00 -17.20
N GLY A 94 -1.84 -6.87 -17.48
CA GLY A 94 -2.86 -7.87 -17.15
C GLY A 94 -4.25 -7.41 -17.62
N SER A 95 -5.08 -8.36 -18.04
CA SER A 95 -6.44 -8.13 -18.56
C SER A 95 -7.54 -8.31 -17.51
N SER A 96 -7.19 -8.87 -16.35
CA SER A 96 -8.10 -9.18 -15.26
C SER A 96 -7.41 -9.13 -13.90
N GLY A 97 -8.21 -9.06 -12.83
CA GLY A 97 -7.75 -9.08 -11.45
C GLY A 97 -7.14 -7.77 -10.99
N THR A 98 -6.09 -7.87 -10.16
CA THR A 98 -5.48 -6.73 -9.47
C THR A 98 -4.91 -5.70 -10.43
N ASN A 99 -4.04 -6.13 -11.35
CA ASN A 99 -3.32 -5.21 -12.23
C ASN A 99 -4.28 -4.51 -13.18
N ALA A 100 -5.28 -5.25 -13.67
CA ALA A 100 -6.28 -4.68 -14.55
C ALA A 100 -7.12 -3.59 -13.87
N ALA A 101 -7.53 -3.83 -12.62
CA ALA A 101 -8.23 -2.84 -11.80
C ALA A 101 -7.36 -1.62 -11.49
N ALA A 102 -6.07 -1.83 -11.20
CA ALA A 102 -5.12 -0.74 -10.96
C ALA A 102 -4.94 0.15 -12.21
N ILE A 103 -4.79 -0.45 -13.39
CA ILE A 103 -4.72 0.26 -14.67
C ILE A 103 -5.99 1.08 -14.89
N ARG A 104 -7.18 0.48 -14.76
CA ARG A 104 -8.45 1.20 -14.95
C ARG A 104 -8.58 2.39 -14.00
N GLY A 105 -8.23 2.21 -12.72
CA GLY A 105 -8.32 3.27 -11.72
C GLY A 105 -7.37 4.43 -12.00
N ALA A 106 -6.13 4.10 -12.37
CA ALA A 106 -5.13 5.11 -12.72
C ALA A 106 -5.51 5.87 -14.01
N MET A 107 -5.99 5.15 -15.03
CA MET A 107 -6.48 5.74 -16.29
C MET A 107 -7.67 6.67 -16.08
N LYS A 108 -8.58 6.35 -15.14
CA LYS A 108 -9.73 7.18 -14.80
C LYS A 108 -9.34 8.49 -14.11
N ALA A 109 -8.26 8.48 -13.31
CA ALA A 109 -7.78 9.66 -12.60
C ALA A 109 -6.83 10.51 -13.45
N ASN A 110 -5.65 10.00 -13.77
CA ASN A 110 -4.65 10.67 -14.60
C ASN A 110 -3.74 9.63 -15.27
N PRO A 111 -3.94 9.35 -16.58
CA PRO A 111 -3.13 8.40 -17.34
C PRO A 111 -1.62 8.66 -17.29
N GLN A 112 -1.19 9.92 -17.14
CA GLN A 112 0.23 10.28 -17.11
C GLN A 112 0.95 9.80 -15.84
N LYS A 113 0.19 9.42 -14.81
CA LYS A 113 0.68 8.88 -13.55
C LYS A 113 0.62 7.35 -13.49
N LEU A 114 0.35 6.69 -14.61
CA LEU A 114 0.43 5.25 -14.75
C LEU A 114 1.71 4.86 -15.49
N SER A 115 2.41 3.86 -14.98
CA SER A 115 3.47 3.13 -15.69
C SER A 115 3.14 1.65 -15.70
N VAL A 116 3.14 1.03 -16.88
CA VAL A 116 2.88 -0.41 -17.04
C VAL A 116 4.15 -1.10 -17.52
N VAL A 117 4.65 -2.04 -16.73
CA VAL A 117 5.81 -2.87 -17.08
C VAL A 117 5.31 -4.22 -17.60
N LEU A 118 5.66 -4.56 -18.84
CA LEU A 118 5.28 -5.84 -19.42
C LEU A 118 6.38 -6.88 -19.16
N PRO A 119 6.02 -8.15 -18.87
CA PRO A 119 7.04 -9.19 -18.71
C PRO A 119 7.82 -9.44 -20.01
N GLN A 120 7.20 -9.19 -21.15
CA GLN A 120 7.75 -9.36 -22.51
C GLN A 120 7.20 -8.23 -23.40
N THR A 121 7.27 -8.37 -24.73
CA THR A 121 6.69 -7.38 -25.65
C THR A 121 5.16 -7.41 -25.65
N ILE A 122 4.53 -6.31 -26.07
CA ILE A 122 3.07 -6.19 -26.18
C ILE A 122 2.49 -7.23 -27.13
N GLY A 123 3.19 -7.53 -28.24
CA GLY A 123 2.76 -8.52 -29.22
C GLY A 123 2.76 -9.97 -28.71
N GLN A 124 3.43 -10.24 -27.59
CA GLN A 124 3.40 -11.54 -26.92
C GLN A 124 2.34 -11.63 -25.81
N GLN A 125 1.73 -10.50 -25.45
CA GLN A 125 0.64 -10.51 -24.48
C GLN A 125 -0.63 -11.08 -25.13
N PRO A 126 -1.51 -11.74 -24.35
CA PRO A 126 -2.85 -12.11 -24.80
C PRO A 126 -3.65 -10.91 -25.34
N SER A 127 -4.58 -11.15 -26.28
CA SER A 127 -5.31 -10.07 -26.97
C SER A 127 -6.11 -9.18 -26.03
N ASP A 128 -6.71 -9.76 -24.99
CA ASP A 128 -7.42 -9.04 -23.94
C ASP A 128 -6.51 -8.10 -23.12
N VAL A 129 -5.24 -8.47 -22.94
CA VAL A 129 -4.23 -7.58 -22.32
C VAL A 129 -3.88 -6.45 -23.28
N GLN A 130 -3.68 -6.76 -24.56
CA GLN A 130 -3.38 -5.74 -25.58
C GLN A 130 -4.50 -4.70 -25.67
N ASP A 131 -5.75 -5.15 -25.72
CA ASP A 131 -6.94 -4.29 -25.77
C ASP A 131 -7.04 -3.39 -24.53
N GLN A 132 -6.76 -3.92 -23.35
CA GLN A 132 -6.76 -3.13 -22.12
C GLN A 132 -5.68 -2.03 -22.12
N LEU A 133 -4.54 -2.26 -22.77
CA LEU A 133 -3.42 -1.33 -22.78
C LEU A 133 -3.55 -0.25 -23.86
N ILE A 134 -4.58 -0.30 -24.69
CA ILE A 134 -4.86 0.75 -25.68
C ILE A 134 -5.05 2.09 -24.97
N GLY A 135 -4.23 3.07 -25.35
CA GLY A 135 -4.28 4.44 -24.81
C GLY A 135 -3.49 4.65 -23.50
N VAL A 136 -2.82 3.62 -22.97
CA VAL A 136 -1.89 3.79 -21.84
C VAL A 136 -0.63 4.50 -22.35
N PRO A 137 -0.23 5.65 -21.76
CA PRO A 137 0.85 6.46 -22.30
C PRO A 137 2.25 5.89 -22.03
N ASN A 138 2.45 5.26 -20.86
CA ASN A 138 3.77 4.77 -20.44
C ASN A 138 3.73 3.24 -20.31
N ILE A 139 4.15 2.56 -21.38
CA ILE A 139 4.33 1.11 -21.41
C ILE A 139 5.83 0.82 -21.57
N ILE A 140 6.36 0.00 -20.67
CA ILE A 140 7.74 -0.48 -20.72
C ILE A 140 7.72 -1.92 -21.21
N GLU A 141 8.29 -2.15 -22.38
CA GLU A 141 8.36 -3.45 -23.04
C GLU A 141 9.78 -4.01 -23.00
N HIS A 142 9.88 -5.35 -22.93
CA HIS A 142 11.15 -6.06 -22.82
C HIS A 142 11.30 -7.09 -23.95
N ALA A 143 11.91 -6.67 -25.06
CA ALA A 143 12.15 -7.53 -26.23
C ALA A 143 13.23 -8.59 -26.01
N ASP A 144 14.18 -8.32 -25.13
CA ASP A 144 15.21 -9.25 -24.67
C ASP A 144 14.62 -10.45 -23.90
N ARG A 145 13.43 -10.29 -23.31
CA ARG A 145 12.71 -11.35 -22.56
C ARG A 145 11.77 -12.17 -23.44
N ALA A 146 11.69 -11.88 -24.74
CA ALA A 146 10.74 -12.49 -25.67
C ALA A 146 10.87 -14.03 -25.79
N MET A 147 12.05 -14.58 -25.51
CA MET A 147 12.31 -16.03 -25.57
C MET A 147 12.23 -16.72 -24.20
N MET A 148 12.01 -15.96 -23.12
CA MET A 148 11.86 -16.52 -21.77
C MET A 148 10.49 -17.19 -21.60
N THR A 149 10.39 -18.10 -20.63
CA THR A 149 9.08 -18.57 -20.19
C THR A 149 8.30 -17.43 -19.55
N LEU A 150 6.98 -17.40 -19.71
CA LEU A 150 6.15 -16.36 -19.09
C LEU A 150 6.30 -16.34 -17.55
N ALA A 151 6.53 -17.51 -16.94
CA ALA A 151 6.75 -17.60 -15.50
C ALA A 151 8.04 -16.91 -15.06
N ASP A 152 9.14 -17.08 -15.80
CA ASP A 152 10.43 -16.45 -15.48
C ASP A 152 10.40 -14.96 -15.81
N ALA A 153 9.86 -14.60 -16.98
CA ALA A 153 9.66 -13.21 -17.38
C ALA A 153 8.78 -12.44 -16.37
N SER A 154 7.73 -13.08 -15.85
CA SER A 154 6.86 -12.50 -14.81
C SER A 154 7.59 -12.28 -13.50
N ARG A 155 8.47 -13.20 -13.07
CA ARG A 155 9.27 -13.01 -11.85
C ARG A 155 10.23 -11.83 -11.98
N ILE A 156 10.90 -11.71 -13.13
CA ILE A 156 11.82 -10.59 -13.40
C ILE A 156 11.04 -9.27 -13.45
N CYS A 157 9.90 -9.25 -14.13
CA CYS A 157 9.02 -8.09 -14.19
C CYS A 157 8.56 -7.62 -12.80
N ASN A 158 8.16 -8.55 -11.92
CA ASN A 158 7.77 -8.20 -10.56
C ASN A 158 8.94 -7.56 -9.78
N ARG A 159 10.16 -8.06 -9.94
CA ARG A 159 11.35 -7.47 -9.29
C ARG A 159 11.61 -6.06 -9.79
N GLU A 160 11.57 -5.85 -11.09
CA GLU A 160 11.74 -4.53 -11.71
C GLU A 160 10.69 -3.52 -11.20
N ILE A 161 9.42 -3.92 -11.12
CA ILE A 161 8.36 -3.07 -10.56
C ILE A 161 8.65 -2.70 -9.10
N ILE A 162 9.15 -3.65 -8.30
CA ILE A 162 9.49 -3.42 -6.90
C ILE A 162 10.69 -2.49 -6.77
N ASP A 163 11.73 -2.70 -7.59
CA ASP A 163 12.94 -1.89 -7.57
C ASP A 163 12.61 -0.41 -7.85
N GLU A 164 11.71 -0.15 -8.81
CA GLU A 164 11.29 1.20 -9.19
C GLU A 164 10.34 1.90 -8.21
N CYS A 165 9.69 1.16 -7.31
CA CYS A 165 8.69 1.73 -6.41
C CYS A 165 9.27 2.14 -5.05
N ASN A 166 8.58 3.04 -4.36
CA ASN A 166 8.85 3.39 -2.96
C ASN A 166 7.98 2.56 -2.01
N GLN A 167 6.75 2.24 -2.45
CA GLN A 167 5.75 1.49 -1.68
C GLN A 167 5.17 0.38 -2.54
N LEU A 168 5.02 -0.81 -1.97
CA LEU A 168 4.36 -1.96 -2.56
C LEU A 168 2.99 -2.18 -1.92
N ILE A 169 1.93 -2.22 -2.72
CA ILE A 169 0.61 -2.70 -2.33
C ILE A 169 0.37 -4.03 -3.05
N CYS A 170 0.32 -5.12 -2.27
CA CYS A 170 0.17 -6.46 -2.81
C CYS A 170 -1.18 -7.08 -2.42
N PHE A 171 -1.96 -7.48 -3.42
CA PHE A 171 -3.22 -8.20 -3.23
C PHE A 171 -2.98 -9.70 -3.45
N LEU A 172 -2.85 -10.43 -2.34
CA LEU A 172 -2.44 -11.82 -2.30
C LEU A 172 -3.65 -12.77 -2.29
N SER A 173 -3.45 -13.94 -2.90
CA SER A 173 -4.10 -15.17 -2.46
C SER A 173 -3.10 -15.95 -1.63
N HIS A 174 -3.53 -16.58 -0.54
CA HIS A 174 -2.72 -17.43 0.34
C HIS A 174 -1.95 -18.54 -0.40
N THR A 175 -2.36 -18.89 -1.63
CA THR A 175 -1.76 -19.96 -2.42
C THR A 175 -0.64 -19.50 -3.38
N SER A 176 -0.43 -18.19 -3.53
CA SER A 176 0.43 -17.65 -4.60
C SER A 176 1.89 -17.52 -4.20
N LYS A 177 2.69 -18.57 -4.46
CA LYS A 177 4.15 -18.57 -4.21
C LYS A 177 4.90 -17.41 -4.90
N THR A 178 4.50 -17.04 -6.12
CA THR A 178 5.18 -15.97 -6.88
C THR A 178 5.01 -14.61 -6.21
N LEU A 179 3.83 -14.32 -5.67
CA LEU A 179 3.57 -13.04 -5.01
C LEU A 179 4.18 -13.00 -3.60
N HIS A 180 4.21 -14.13 -2.88
CA HIS A 180 4.97 -14.22 -1.62
C HIS A 180 6.46 -13.96 -1.82
N ASN A 181 7.06 -14.52 -2.87
CA ASN A 181 8.46 -14.24 -3.21
C ASN A 181 8.67 -12.76 -3.60
N ALA A 182 7.67 -12.12 -4.21
CA ALA A 182 7.73 -10.70 -4.55
C ALA A 182 7.65 -9.82 -3.30
N VAL A 183 6.79 -10.17 -2.34
CA VAL A 183 6.71 -9.49 -1.03
C VAL A 183 8.03 -9.64 -0.28
N GLN A 184 8.57 -10.86 -0.18
CA GLN A 184 9.85 -11.09 0.47
C GLN A 184 10.98 -10.27 -0.19
N TYR A 185 11.01 -10.21 -1.52
CA TYR A 185 11.99 -9.39 -2.24
C TYR A 185 11.84 -7.88 -1.93
N ALA A 186 10.61 -7.40 -1.74
CA ALA A 186 10.37 -6.02 -1.33
C ALA A 186 10.79 -5.76 0.12
N GLU A 187 10.63 -6.74 1.01
CA GLU A 187 11.09 -6.67 2.41
C GLU A 187 12.62 -6.56 2.46
N GLU A 188 13.32 -7.41 1.70
CA GLU A 188 14.78 -7.35 1.53
C GLU A 188 15.24 -6.01 0.93
N GLY A 189 14.41 -5.38 0.10
CA GLY A 189 14.65 -4.06 -0.49
C GLY A 189 14.23 -2.88 0.39
N HIS A 190 13.85 -3.10 1.65
CA HIS A 190 13.35 -2.11 2.62
C HIS A 190 12.28 -1.17 2.04
N LYS A 191 11.36 -1.73 1.24
CA LYS A 191 10.21 -0.99 0.70
C LYS A 191 9.11 -0.89 1.76
N VAL A 192 8.30 0.16 1.69
CA VAL A 192 7.06 0.22 2.50
C VAL A 192 6.05 -0.75 1.90
N ILE A 193 5.62 -1.77 2.66
CA ILE A 193 4.78 -2.84 2.13
C ILE A 193 3.40 -2.83 2.78
N THR A 194 2.36 -3.03 1.98
CA THR A 194 0.99 -3.23 2.43
C THR A 194 0.42 -4.45 1.73
N VAL A 195 0.08 -5.48 2.50
CA VAL A 195 -0.48 -6.73 1.99
C VAL A 195 -1.96 -6.82 2.33
N PHE A 196 -2.77 -7.15 1.33
CA PHE A 196 -4.18 -7.51 1.48
C PHE A 196 -4.38 -8.98 1.12
N TYR A 197 -4.90 -9.75 2.05
CA TYR A 197 -5.40 -11.11 1.79
C TYR A 197 -6.89 -11.02 1.47
N LEU A 198 -7.28 -11.55 0.30
CA LEU A 198 -8.64 -11.42 -0.25
C LEU A 198 -9.36 -12.77 -0.41
N ASP A 199 -8.81 -13.84 0.18
CA ASP A 199 -9.30 -15.21 0.16
C ASP A 199 -9.40 -15.83 1.57
#